data_AF-M7MT23-F1
#
_entry.id   AF-M7MT23-F1
#
_cell.length_a   1.000
_cell.length_b   1.000
_cell.length_c   1.000
_cell.angle_alpha   90.00
_cell.angle_beta   90.00
_cell.angle_gamma   90.00
#
_symmetry.space_group_name_H-M   'P 1'
#
loop_
_entity.id
_entity.type
_entity.pdbx_description
1 polymer ?
#
loop_
_entity_poly.entity_id
_entity_poly.type
_entity_poly.pdbx_seq_one_letter_code
_entity_poly.pdbx_strand_id
1 'polypeptide(L)'
;MRGAQAKGVGASGLRVAPDAYQSLETRLPLGQVLPGQQVLDLEMKGFTHILRMAAYNTAVALAREVRLSTGYRAAKNETHNLVRQVLTQPGDIDPSVPGHLTITLDPMPTMRETKAWPNFAGA
;
A
#
# COMPACT_ATOMS: atom_id res chain seq x y z
N MET A 1 61.23 -36.06 42.51
CA MET A 1 60.21 -35.15 43.06
C MET A 1 59.40 -34.56 41.92
N ARG A 2 58.08 -34.43 42.13
CA ARG A 2 57.01 -34.17 41.15
C ARG A 2 57.28 -33.01 40.18
N GLY A 3 57.04 -33.28 38.90
CA GLY A 3 56.68 -32.27 37.90
C GLY A 3 55.78 -32.91 36.86
N ALA A 4 54.46 -32.74 36.99
CA ALA A 4 53.52 -33.05 35.93
C ALA A 4 52.21 -32.27 36.13
N GLN A 5 52.03 -31.29 35.24
CA GLN A 5 50.80 -30.91 34.55
C GLN A 5 49.44 -31.26 35.19
N ALA A 6 48.58 -30.25 35.33
CA ALA A 6 47.36 -30.11 34.51
C ALA A 6 46.48 -28.98 35.05
N LYS A 7 46.38 -27.87 34.31
CA LYS A 7 45.12 -27.09 34.25
C LYS A 7 45.12 -26.18 33.02
N GLY A 8 44.74 -26.78 31.91
CA GLY A 8 44.49 -26.09 30.64
C GLY A 8 43.16 -26.52 30.05
N VAL A 9 42.08 -26.49 30.83
CA VAL A 9 40.72 -26.70 30.33
C VAL A 9 39.81 -25.68 31.00
N GLY A 10 39.64 -24.54 30.35
CA GLY A 10 38.79 -23.46 30.89
C GLY A 10 38.56 -22.31 29.92
N ALA A 11 39.47 -22.07 28.98
CA ALA A 11 39.34 -20.96 28.02
C ALA A 11 38.74 -21.37 26.66
N SER A 12 38.76 -22.66 26.30
CA SER A 12 38.31 -23.10 24.97
C SER A 12 36.80 -23.34 24.86
N GLY A 13 36.11 -23.63 25.96
CA GLY A 13 34.65 -23.83 25.94
C GLY A 13 33.84 -22.53 25.87
N LEU A 14 34.38 -21.44 26.46
CA LEU A 14 33.68 -20.16 26.52
C LEU A 14 33.73 -19.36 25.21
N ARG A 15 34.72 -19.64 24.35
CA ARG A 15 34.87 -19.00 23.04
C ARG A 15 34.05 -19.67 21.93
N VAL A 16 33.69 -20.94 22.10
CA VAL A 16 32.84 -21.67 21.13
C VAL A 16 31.37 -21.18 21.17
N ALA A 17 30.91 -20.68 22.33
CA ALA A 17 29.55 -20.20 22.52
C ALA A 17 29.20 -18.88 21.77
N PRO A 18 30.02 -17.81 21.79
CA PRO A 18 29.70 -16.56 21.09
C PRO A 18 29.81 -16.69 19.56
N ASP A 19 30.75 -17.47 19.04
CA ASP A 19 30.90 -17.68 17.59
C ASP A 19 29.71 -18.47 17.02
N ALA A 20 29.24 -19.48 17.77
CA ALA A 20 28.02 -20.21 17.44
C ALA A 20 26.78 -19.30 17.51
N TYR A 21 26.71 -18.37 18.48
CA TYR A 21 25.60 -17.43 18.60
C TYR A 21 25.58 -16.39 17.46
N GLN A 22 26.73 -15.91 16.99
CA GLN A 22 26.81 -15.01 15.83
C GLN A 22 26.46 -15.70 14.50
N SER A 23 26.63 -17.03 14.42
CA SER A 23 26.25 -17.82 13.25
C SER A 23 24.74 -18.10 13.16
N LEU A 24 23.97 -17.80 14.20
CA LEU A 24 22.52 -17.93 14.18
C LEU A 24 21.93 -16.83 13.30
N GLU A 25 21.10 -17.22 12.34
CA GLU A 25 20.29 -16.29 11.57
C GLU A 25 19.42 -15.47 12.53
N THR A 26 19.70 -14.17 12.61
CA THR A 26 19.00 -13.24 13.51
C THR A 26 17.53 -13.05 13.14
N ARG A 27 17.13 -13.54 11.96
CA ARG A 27 15.78 -13.47 11.41
C ARG A 27 15.41 -14.82 10.80
N LEU A 28 14.68 -15.63 11.55
CA LEU A 28 14.02 -16.80 10.97
C LEU A 28 12.86 -16.33 10.08
N PRO A 29 12.67 -16.91 8.88
CA PRO A 29 11.52 -16.62 8.06
C PRO A 29 10.24 -17.03 8.79
N LEU A 30 9.20 -16.20 8.63
CA LEU A 30 7.96 -16.27 9.42
C LEU A 30 7.26 -17.63 9.36
N GLY A 31 7.32 -18.31 8.22
CA GLY A 31 6.76 -19.65 8.04
C GLY A 31 7.47 -20.75 8.85
N GLN A 32 8.69 -20.52 9.34
CA GLN A 32 9.41 -21.43 10.24
C GLN A 32 9.08 -21.18 11.72
N VAL A 33 8.71 -19.95 12.09
CA VAL A 33 8.36 -19.58 13.48
C VAL A 33 6.87 -19.81 13.76
N LEU A 34 6.00 -19.52 12.78
CA LEU A 34 4.55 -19.75 12.86
C LEU A 34 4.07 -20.43 11.56
N PRO A 35 4.00 -21.77 11.53
CA PRO A 35 3.63 -22.54 10.34
C PRO A 35 2.22 -22.25 9.79
N GLY A 36 1.33 -21.67 10.61
CA GLY A 36 0.00 -21.24 10.19
C GLY A 36 -0.09 -19.77 9.75
N GLN A 37 1.00 -19.02 9.82
CA GLN A 37 1.02 -17.61 9.44
C GLN A 37 1.22 -17.46 7.93
N GLN A 38 0.17 -17.01 7.24
CA GLN A 38 0.20 -16.83 5.80
C GLN A 38 1.06 -15.61 5.42
N VAL A 39 2.20 -15.87 4.79
CA VAL A 39 2.91 -14.83 4.03
C VAL A 39 2.07 -14.54 2.80
N LEU A 40 1.58 -13.31 2.67
CA LEU A 40 0.84 -12.91 1.48
C LEU A 40 1.73 -13.11 0.25
N ASP A 41 1.19 -13.74 -0.78
CA ASP A 41 1.91 -13.97 -2.03
C ASP A 41 2.52 -12.64 -2.53
N LEU A 42 3.82 -12.66 -2.81
CA LEU A 42 4.61 -11.48 -3.17
C LEU A 42 4.03 -10.80 -4.42
N GLU A 43 3.50 -11.60 -5.36
CA GLU A 43 2.87 -11.10 -6.58
C GLU A 43 1.56 -10.38 -6.26
N MET A 44 0.66 -11.02 -5.51
CA MET A 44 -0.61 -10.39 -5.07
C MET A 44 -0.37 -9.12 -4.27
N LYS A 45 0.66 -9.10 -3.42
CA LYS A 45 1.08 -7.90 -2.70
C LYS A 45 1.53 -6.80 -3.67
N GLY A 46 2.33 -7.14 -4.68
CA GLY A 46 2.77 -6.22 -5.73
C GLY A 46 1.59 -5.61 -6.49
N PHE A 47 0.66 -6.45 -6.96
CA PHE A 47 -0.57 -6.01 -7.63
C PHE A 47 -1.40 -5.07 -6.76
N THR A 48 -1.64 -5.45 -5.50
CA THR A 48 -2.40 -4.61 -4.55
C THR A 48 -1.74 -3.26 -4.34
N HIS A 49 -0.40 -3.23 -4.25
CA HIS A 49 0.34 -2.00 -4.07
C HIS A 49 0.24 -1.07 -5.29
N ILE A 50 0.45 -1.60 -6.50
CA ILE A 50 0.34 -0.84 -7.74
C ILE A 50 -1.07 -0.28 -7.89
N LEU A 51 -2.10 -1.08 -7.63
CA LEU A 51 -3.49 -0.62 -7.68
C LEU A 51 -3.75 0.50 -6.67
N ARG A 52 -3.20 0.39 -5.45
CA ARG A 52 -3.31 1.44 -4.43
C ARG A 52 -2.61 2.73 -4.86
N MET A 53 -1.43 2.64 -5.48
CA MET A 53 -0.70 3.80 -5.99
C MET A 53 -1.44 4.46 -7.16
N ALA A 54 -1.93 3.66 -8.11
CA ALA A 54 -2.73 4.15 -9.22
C ALA A 54 -3.99 4.88 -8.73
N ALA A 55 -4.76 4.26 -7.82
CA ALA A 55 -5.95 4.86 -7.24
C ALA A 55 -5.64 6.15 -6.47
N TYR A 56 -4.56 6.19 -5.68
CA TYR A 56 -4.15 7.40 -4.97
C TYR A 56 -3.80 8.54 -5.94
N ASN A 57 -2.99 8.25 -6.95
CA ASN A 57 -2.60 9.24 -7.96
C ASN A 57 -3.83 9.76 -8.72
N THR A 58 -4.76 8.89 -9.10
CA THR A 58 -6.02 9.28 -9.74
C THR A 58 -6.84 10.19 -8.83
N ALA A 59 -7.00 9.85 -7.54
CA ALA A 59 -7.76 10.67 -6.60
C ALA A 59 -7.15 12.07 -6.42
N VAL A 60 -5.81 12.17 -6.35
CA VAL A 60 -5.10 13.46 -6.27
C VAL A 60 -5.24 14.27 -7.56
N ALA A 61 -5.16 13.62 -8.73
CA ALA A 61 -5.36 14.28 -10.02
C ALA A 61 -6.79 14.82 -10.17
N LEU A 62 -7.81 14.03 -9.84
CA LEU A 62 -9.21 14.46 -9.82
C LEU A 62 -9.43 15.62 -8.84
N ALA A 63 -8.81 15.54 -7.66
CA ALA A 63 -8.91 16.60 -6.67
C ALA A 63 -8.21 17.90 -7.12
N ARG A 64 -7.16 17.80 -7.94
CA ARG A 64 -6.55 18.96 -8.58
C ARG A 64 -7.50 19.53 -9.63
N GLU A 65 -8.10 18.67 -10.44
CA GLU A 65 -9.00 19.08 -11.52
C GLU A 65 -10.22 19.85 -10.99
N VAL A 66 -10.92 19.31 -9.99
CA VAL A 66 -12.02 20.00 -9.31
C VAL A 66 -11.62 21.39 -8.82
N ARG A 67 -10.38 21.58 -8.33
CA ARG A 67 -9.92 22.89 -7.84
C ARG A 67 -9.66 23.89 -8.96
N LEU A 68 -9.28 23.42 -10.14
CA LEU A 68 -8.80 24.27 -11.22
C LEU A 68 -9.85 24.54 -12.29
N SER A 69 -10.75 23.59 -12.58
CA SER A 69 -11.64 23.69 -13.75
C SER A 69 -13.10 23.97 -13.42
N THR A 70 -13.57 23.84 -12.17
CA THR A 70 -15.01 23.93 -11.86
C THR A 70 -15.43 25.19 -11.11
N GLY A 71 -14.48 26.04 -10.68
CA GLY A 71 -14.78 27.25 -9.89
C GLY A 71 -15.45 26.96 -8.54
N TYR A 72 -15.39 25.71 -8.06
CA TYR A 72 -16.06 25.30 -6.84
C TYR A 72 -15.48 26.01 -5.61
N ARG A 73 -16.24 26.96 -5.04
CA ARG A 73 -15.77 27.86 -3.96
C ARG A 73 -15.22 27.11 -2.73
N ALA A 74 -15.77 25.95 -2.40
CA ALA A 74 -15.35 25.15 -1.25
C ALA A 74 -14.23 24.13 -1.58
N ALA A 75 -13.68 24.14 -2.80
CA ALA A 75 -12.71 23.14 -3.26
C ALA A 75 -11.43 23.06 -2.41
N LYS A 76 -11.06 24.15 -1.72
CA LYS A 76 -9.93 24.12 -0.80
C LYS A 76 -10.14 23.11 0.34
N ASN A 77 -11.36 23.00 0.85
CA ASN A 77 -11.68 22.23 2.06
C ASN A 77 -12.42 20.92 1.75
N GLU A 78 -13.25 20.90 0.70
CA GLU A 78 -14.21 19.81 0.48
C GLU A 78 -13.82 18.86 -0.66
N THR A 79 -12.84 19.20 -1.51
CA THR A 79 -12.60 18.42 -2.73
C THR A 79 -12.24 16.96 -2.47
N HIS A 80 -11.46 16.64 -1.43
CA HIS A 80 -11.17 15.24 -1.14
C HIS A 80 -12.42 14.47 -0.70
N ASN A 81 -13.37 15.13 -0.04
CA ASN A 81 -14.65 14.53 0.32
C ASN A 81 -15.53 14.34 -0.92
N LEU A 82 -15.57 15.34 -1.81
CA LEU A 82 -16.28 15.25 -3.08
C LEU A 82 -15.75 14.08 -3.94
N VAL A 83 -14.43 13.99 -4.11
CA VAL A 83 -13.80 12.88 -4.88
C VAL A 83 -14.11 11.54 -4.25
N ARG A 84 -14.03 11.42 -2.91
CA ARG A 84 -14.40 10.18 -2.23
C ARG A 84 -15.86 9.82 -2.49
N GLN A 85 -16.77 10.78 -2.39
CA GLN A 85 -18.20 10.57 -2.62
C GLN A 85 -18.47 10.08 -4.04
N VAL A 86 -17.85 10.71 -5.05
CA VAL A 86 -17.94 10.29 -6.46
C VAL A 86 -17.41 8.88 -6.69
N LEU A 87 -16.35 8.47 -6.00
CA LEU A 87 -15.78 7.13 -6.15
C LEU A 87 -16.56 6.05 -5.37
N THR A 88 -17.49 6.44 -4.51
CA THR A 88 -18.31 5.51 -3.70
C THR A 88 -19.77 5.48 -4.09
N GLN A 89 -20.25 6.46 -4.84
CA GLN A 89 -21.62 6.48 -5.33
C GLN A 89 -21.82 5.43 -6.43
N PRO A 90 -23.06 4.99 -6.64
CA PRO A 90 -23.41 4.17 -7.79
C PRO A 90 -23.03 4.84 -9.11
N GLY A 91 -22.74 4.00 -10.09
CA GLY A 91 -22.39 4.39 -11.44
C GLY A 91 -22.32 3.15 -12.32
N ASP A 92 -22.19 3.38 -13.62
CA ASP A 92 -22.07 2.32 -14.60
C ASP A 92 -20.64 2.21 -15.11
N ILE A 93 -20.23 0.97 -15.39
CA ILE A 93 -18.89 0.65 -15.88
C ILE A 93 -19.05 -0.08 -17.20
N ASP A 94 -18.63 0.57 -18.28
CA ASP A 94 -18.65 -0.01 -19.62
C ASP A 94 -17.22 -0.31 -20.10
N PRO A 95 -16.83 -1.60 -20.12
CA PRO A 95 -15.55 -2.07 -20.64
C PRO A 95 -15.60 -2.48 -22.12
N SER A 96 -16.66 -2.14 -22.86
CA SER A 96 -16.89 -2.60 -24.24
C SER A 96 -15.78 -2.21 -25.24
N VAL A 97 -15.05 -1.13 -24.97
CA VAL A 97 -13.96 -0.64 -25.82
C VAL A 97 -12.60 -1.14 -25.29
N PRO A 98 -11.86 -1.96 -26.05
CA PRO A 98 -10.54 -2.44 -25.62
C PRO A 98 -9.59 -1.28 -25.29
N GLY A 99 -8.94 -1.36 -24.13
CA GLY A 99 -7.99 -0.35 -23.67
C GLY A 99 -8.64 0.92 -23.07
N HIS A 100 -9.96 1.03 -23.09
CA HIS A 100 -10.70 2.14 -22.48
C HIS A 100 -11.70 1.61 -21.45
N LEU A 101 -11.88 2.38 -20.38
CA LEU A 101 -12.90 2.12 -19.38
C LEU A 101 -13.79 3.34 -19.28
N THR A 102 -15.02 3.24 -19.78
CA THR A 102 -16.00 4.31 -19.65
C THR A 102 -16.69 4.16 -18.31
N ILE A 103 -16.59 5.19 -17.47
CA ILE A 103 -17.26 5.23 -16.16
C ILE A 103 -18.32 6.32 -16.25
N THR A 104 -19.58 5.93 -16.15
CA THR A 104 -20.71 6.86 -16.07
C THR A 104 -21.09 7.05 -14.61
N LEU A 105 -21.07 8.30 -14.17
CA LEU A 105 -21.36 8.65 -12.79
C LEU A 105 -22.81 9.12 -12.68
N ASP A 106 -23.55 8.56 -11.72
CA ASP A 106 -24.88 9.07 -11.39
C ASP A 106 -24.79 10.50 -10.82
N PRO A 107 -25.86 11.31 -10.95
CA PRO A 107 -25.91 12.62 -10.32
C PRO A 107 -25.67 12.52 -8.80
N MET A 108 -24.84 13.42 -8.26
CA MET A 108 -24.58 13.47 -6.82
C MET A 108 -25.87 13.88 -6.06
N PRO A 109 -25.98 13.55 -4.76
CA PRO A 109 -27.13 13.88 -3.91
C PRO A 109 -27.59 15.34 -3.96
N THR A 110 -26.68 16.27 -4.26
CA THR A 110 -27.02 17.69 -4.45
C THR A 110 -26.54 18.22 -5.79
N MET A 111 -27.34 19.09 -6.41
CA MET A 111 -26.97 19.77 -7.66
C MET A 111 -25.68 20.59 -7.56
N ARG A 112 -25.36 21.09 -6.36
CA ARG A 112 -24.11 21.81 -6.10
C ARG A 112 -22.90 20.90 -6.28
N GLU A 113 -22.97 19.69 -5.73
CA GLU A 113 -21.93 18.67 -5.84
C GLU A 113 -21.83 18.14 -7.27
N THR A 114 -22.96 17.86 -7.92
CA THR A 114 -22.99 17.44 -9.34
C THR A 114 -22.32 18.47 -10.25
N LYS A 115 -22.56 19.78 -10.04
CA LYS A 115 -21.90 20.85 -10.80
C LYS A 115 -20.43 21.06 -10.44
N ALA A 116 -20.00 20.61 -9.25
CA ALA A 116 -18.61 20.71 -8.82
C ALA A 116 -17.73 19.63 -9.46
N TRP A 117 -18.33 18.58 -10.02
CA TRP A 117 -17.61 17.56 -10.78
C TRP A 117 -17.14 18.13 -12.13
N PRO A 118 -15.88 17.89 -12.54
CA PRO A 118 -15.36 18.40 -13.79
C PRO A 118 -16.11 17.79 -14.97
N ASN A 119 -16.48 18.63 -15.94
CA ASN A 119 -16.95 18.14 -17.22
C ASN A 119 -15.75 17.71 -18.07
N PHE A 120 -15.52 16.40 -18.16
CA PHE A 120 -14.46 15.85 -19.01
C PHE A 120 -14.86 15.77 -20.50
N ALA A 121 -16.09 16.14 -20.85
CA ALA A 121 -16.53 16.26 -22.24
C ALA A 121 -15.98 17.58 -22.84
N GLY A 122 -14.71 17.56 -23.26
CA GLY A 122 -14.07 18.73 -23.87
C GLY A 122 -12.56 18.67 -24.05
N ALA A 123 -11.95 17.49 -24.13
CA ALA A 123 -10.55 17.30 -24.53
C ALA A 123 -10.47 16.49 -25.82
#